data_AF-A0A6A1QEQ0-F1
#
_entry.id   AF-A0A6A1QEQ0-F1
#
_cell.length_a   1.000
_cell.length_b   1.000
_cell.length_c   1.000
_cell.angle_alpha   90.00
_cell.angle_beta   90.00
_cell.angle_gamma   90.00
#
_symmetry.space_group_name_H-M   'P 1'
#
loop_
_entity.id
_entity.type
_entity.pdbx_description
1 polymer ?
#
loop_
_entity_poly.entity_id
_entity_poly.type
_entity_poly.pdbx_seq_one_letter_code
_entity_poly.pdbx_strand_id
1 'polypeptide(L)'
;SLSEDYRLCLERELRHGRAGVCGDPSLRAVLWHILVEDFDLHGALQDDALALLTDGLWGRADLAPALRGLARAFELLELAAVHLYLLPWRKEFTTIKTFSGGYVHVLKGALSEDLLIQSFQKMGYVRRDDHRLMVAAPPPARQLV
;
A
#
# COMPACT_ATOMS: atom_id res chain seq x y z
N SER A 1 -17.38 -9.33 -4.24
CA SER A 1 -16.10 -9.57 -4.97
C SER A 1 -14.95 -9.60 -3.97
N LEU A 2 -13.75 -10.07 -4.33
CA LEU A 2 -12.60 -10.09 -3.39
C LEU A 2 -12.32 -8.70 -2.76
N SER A 3 -12.42 -7.63 -3.54
CA SER A 3 -12.30 -6.25 -3.05
C SER A 3 -13.39 -5.85 -2.06
N GLU A 4 -14.63 -6.28 -2.30
CA GLU A 4 -15.74 -6.04 -1.38
C GLU A 4 -15.58 -6.81 -0.07
N ASP A 5 -15.13 -8.07 -0.14
CA ASP A 5 -14.87 -8.89 1.04
C ASP A 5 -13.72 -8.31 1.89
N TYR A 6 -12.68 -7.79 1.22
CA TYR A 6 -11.59 -7.04 1.87
C TYR A 6 -12.10 -5.79 2.58
N ARG A 7 -12.94 -4.97 1.93
CA ARG A 7 -13.57 -3.80 2.55
C ARG A 7 -14.43 -4.14 3.76
N LEU A 8 -15.29 -5.16 3.64
CA LEU A 8 -16.12 -5.63 4.74
C LEU A 8 -15.28 -6.09 5.93
N CYS A 9 -14.15 -6.74 5.66
CA CYS A 9 -13.19 -7.09 6.70
C CYS A 9 -12.64 -5.84 7.41
N LEU A 10 -12.16 -4.85 6.67
CA LEU A 10 -11.62 -3.61 7.27
C LEU A 10 -12.66 -2.88 8.13
N GLU A 11 -13.90 -2.76 7.63
CA GLU A 11 -14.99 -2.11 8.37
C GLU A 11 -15.38 -2.89 9.62
N ARG A 12 -15.35 -4.22 9.57
CA ARG A 12 -15.54 -5.08 10.75
C ARG A 12 -14.45 -4.83 11.78
N GLU A 13 -13.19 -4.79 11.38
CA GLU A 13 -12.06 -4.54 12.29
C GLU A 13 -12.14 -3.15 12.93
N LEU A 14 -12.55 -2.13 12.17
CA LEU A 14 -12.76 -0.77 12.69
C LEU A 14 -13.80 -0.73 13.81
N ARG A 15 -14.91 -1.49 13.68
CA ARG A 15 -15.93 -1.60 14.74
C ARG A 15 -15.38 -2.21 16.04
N HIS A 16 -14.30 -2.98 15.95
CA HIS A 16 -13.56 -3.52 17.10
C HIS A 16 -12.41 -2.60 17.56
N GLY A 17 -12.34 -1.37 17.05
CA GLY A 17 -11.32 -0.39 17.39
C GLY A 17 -9.96 -0.61 16.72
N ARG A 18 -9.88 -1.45 15.69
CA ARG A 18 -8.65 -1.73 14.95
C ARG A 18 -8.71 -1.10 13.56
N ALA A 19 -7.74 -0.25 13.23
CA ALA A 19 -7.60 0.36 11.91
C ALA A 19 -6.22 0.00 11.34
N GLY A 20 -6.07 -1.25 10.89
CA GLY A 20 -4.82 -1.78 10.36
C GLY A 20 -5.04 -2.56 9.07
N VAL A 21 -3.94 -3.01 8.47
CA VAL A 21 -3.94 -3.89 7.29
C VAL A 21 -4.77 -5.15 7.54
N CYS A 22 -5.37 -5.70 6.48
CA CYS A 22 -6.23 -6.87 6.63
C CYS A 22 -5.39 -8.12 6.95
N GLY A 23 -5.63 -8.69 8.13
CA GLY A 23 -5.00 -9.95 8.55
C GLY A 23 -5.87 -11.19 8.34
N ASP A 24 -6.97 -11.10 7.59
CA ASP A 24 -7.93 -12.20 7.47
C ASP A 24 -7.33 -13.39 6.69
N PRO A 25 -7.19 -14.56 7.33
CA PRO A 25 -6.50 -15.70 6.73
C PRO A 25 -7.26 -16.28 5.53
N SER A 26 -8.58 -16.15 5.48
CA SER A 26 -9.40 -16.64 4.38
C SER A 26 -9.20 -15.77 3.14
N LEU A 27 -9.20 -14.45 3.29
CA LEU A 27 -8.87 -13.53 2.19
C LEU A 27 -7.44 -13.76 1.66
N ARG A 28 -6.48 -13.95 2.57
CA ARG A 28 -5.09 -14.23 2.18
C ARG A 28 -4.95 -15.56 1.43
N ALA A 29 -5.70 -16.59 1.82
CA ALA A 29 -5.69 -17.88 1.13
C ALA A 29 -6.28 -17.77 -0.29
N VAL A 30 -7.35 -16.98 -0.47
CA VAL A 30 -7.92 -16.71 -1.79
C VAL A 30 -6.94 -15.93 -2.67
N LEU A 31 -6.34 -14.86 -2.14
CA LEU A 31 -5.29 -14.09 -2.83
C LEU A 31 -4.10 -14.96 -3.23
N TRP A 32 -3.64 -15.84 -2.34
CA TRP A 32 -2.57 -16.78 -2.64
C TRP A 32 -2.92 -17.67 -3.82
N HIS A 33 -4.13 -18.25 -3.82
CA HIS A 33 -4.58 -19.09 -4.91
C HIS A 33 -4.63 -18.32 -6.24
N ILE A 34 -5.15 -17.09 -6.25
CA ILE A 34 -5.18 -16.24 -7.45
C ILE A 34 -3.75 -15.93 -7.95
N LEU A 35 -2.87 -15.50 -7.06
CA LEU A 35 -1.52 -15.07 -7.41
C LEU A 35 -0.62 -16.23 -7.87
N VAL A 36 -0.89 -17.46 -7.43
CA VAL A 36 -0.04 -18.62 -7.75
C VAL A 36 -0.63 -19.47 -8.86
N GLU A 37 -1.95 -19.67 -8.86
CA GLU A 37 -2.61 -20.64 -9.75
C GLU A 37 -3.32 -19.97 -10.94
N ASP A 38 -3.59 -18.67 -10.89
CA ASP A 38 -4.32 -17.96 -11.95
C ASP A 38 -3.45 -16.86 -12.61
N PHE A 39 -2.65 -17.30 -13.59
CA PHE A 39 -1.77 -16.40 -14.33
C PHE A 39 -2.53 -15.33 -15.12
N ASP A 40 -3.77 -15.62 -15.55
CA ASP A 40 -4.60 -14.68 -16.32
C ASP A 40 -5.11 -13.51 -15.44
N LEU A 41 -5.27 -13.75 -14.13
CA LEU A 41 -5.54 -12.69 -13.15
C LEU A 41 -4.33 -11.83 -12.80
N HIS A 42 -3.12 -12.15 -13.26
CA HIS A 42 -1.98 -11.22 -13.12
C HIS A 42 -2.22 -9.93 -13.93
N GLY A 43 -2.99 -10.00 -15.02
CA GLY A 43 -3.45 -8.81 -15.75
C GLY A 43 -4.50 -7.99 -15.00
N ALA A 44 -5.17 -8.57 -14.00
CA ALA A 44 -6.11 -7.87 -13.11
C ALA A 44 -5.39 -7.11 -11.98
N LEU A 45 -4.11 -7.42 -11.71
CA LEU A 45 -3.19 -6.49 -11.05
C LEU A 45 -2.89 -5.37 -12.05
N GLN A 46 -3.86 -4.47 -12.25
CA GLN A 46 -3.72 -3.26 -13.06
C GLN A 46 -2.73 -2.30 -12.41
N ASP A 47 -1.45 -2.64 -12.28
CA ASP A 47 -0.54 -1.79 -11.56
C ASP A 47 0.91 -1.94 -11.97
N ASP A 48 1.66 -0.89 -11.62
CA ASP A 48 3.11 -0.78 -11.50
C ASP A 48 3.74 -1.83 -10.57
N ALA A 49 3.02 -2.88 -10.17
CA ALA A 49 3.51 -3.97 -9.31
C ALA A 49 4.80 -4.58 -9.87
N LEU A 50 4.87 -4.84 -11.19
CA LEU A 50 6.10 -5.34 -11.81
C LEU A 50 7.22 -4.30 -11.76
N ALA A 51 6.91 -3.02 -11.92
CA ALA A 51 7.89 -1.94 -11.82
C ALA A 51 8.44 -1.81 -10.39
N LEU A 52 7.56 -1.88 -9.37
CA LEU A 52 7.90 -1.87 -7.95
C LEU A 52 8.76 -3.08 -7.56
N LEU A 53 8.41 -4.27 -8.04
CA LEU A 53 9.19 -5.49 -7.83
C LEU A 53 10.56 -5.39 -8.51
N THR A 54 10.59 -4.92 -9.76
CA THR A 54 11.85 -4.76 -10.50
C THR A 54 12.76 -3.76 -9.79
N ASP A 55 12.24 -2.59 -9.40
CA ASP A 55 13.00 -1.54 -8.70
C ASP A 55 13.55 -2.03 -7.36
N GLY A 56 12.71 -2.63 -6.51
CA GLY A 56 13.16 -3.05 -5.18
C GLY A 56 14.13 -4.23 -5.18
N LEU A 57 14.07 -5.08 -6.22
CA LEU A 57 14.95 -6.24 -6.38
C LEU A 57 16.18 -5.95 -7.25
N TRP A 58 16.21 -4.84 -7.99
CA TRP A 58 17.28 -4.51 -8.93
C TRP A 58 18.63 -4.41 -8.20
N GLY A 59 19.64 -5.13 -8.74
CA GLY A 59 21.00 -5.10 -8.22
C GLY A 59 21.19 -5.68 -6.82
N ARG A 60 20.17 -6.36 -6.25
CA ARG A 60 20.26 -7.00 -4.93
C ARG A 60 20.97 -8.34 -5.03
N ALA A 61 22.05 -8.51 -4.27
CA ALA A 61 22.80 -9.77 -4.22
C ALA A 61 22.05 -10.89 -3.47
N ASP A 62 21.31 -10.53 -2.42
CA ASP A 62 20.43 -11.45 -1.67
C ASP A 62 18.97 -10.99 -1.80
N LEU A 63 18.17 -11.83 -2.43
CA LEU A 63 16.76 -11.55 -2.71
C LEU A 63 15.89 -11.71 -1.46
N ALA A 64 16.27 -12.54 -0.48
CA ALA A 64 15.38 -12.83 0.64
C ALA A 64 15.18 -11.61 1.58
N PRO A 65 16.22 -10.85 1.98
CA PRO A 65 16.05 -9.59 2.68
C PRO A 65 15.35 -8.52 1.85
N ALA A 66 15.62 -8.47 0.53
CA ALA A 66 15.00 -7.50 -0.36
C ALA A 66 13.48 -7.71 -0.47
N LEU A 67 13.04 -8.96 -0.65
CA LEU A 67 11.63 -9.34 -0.64
C LEU A 67 10.95 -9.04 0.70
N ARG A 68 11.63 -9.27 1.83
CA ARG A 68 11.10 -8.88 3.16
C ARG A 68 10.95 -7.36 3.27
N GLY A 69 11.92 -6.59 2.77
CA GLY A 69 11.85 -5.13 2.72
C GLY A 69 10.67 -4.64 1.88
N LEU A 70 10.48 -5.21 0.68
CA LEU A 70 9.35 -4.90 -0.19
C LEU A 70 8.01 -5.25 0.46
N ALA A 71 7.89 -6.41 1.11
CA ALA A 71 6.68 -6.78 1.83
C ALA A 71 6.31 -5.75 2.91
N ARG A 72 7.31 -5.28 3.70
CA ARG A 72 7.09 -4.23 4.70
C ARG A 72 6.74 -2.88 4.08
N ALA A 73 7.30 -2.55 2.92
CA ALA A 73 6.94 -1.33 2.20
C ALA A 73 5.49 -1.39 1.70
N PHE A 74 5.05 -2.52 1.14
CA PHE A 74 3.67 -2.71 0.72
C PHE A 74 2.68 -2.68 1.89
N GLU A 75 3.00 -3.32 3.03
CA GLU A 75 2.17 -3.21 4.25
C GLU A 75 2.01 -1.75 4.71
N LEU A 76 3.07 -0.93 4.61
CA LEU A 76 3.02 0.46 5.02
C LEU A 76 2.24 1.35 4.03
N LEU A 77 2.32 1.04 2.72
CA LEU A 77 1.52 1.68 1.69
C LEU A 77 0.04 1.30 1.82
N GLU A 78 -0.26 0.02 2.04
CA GLU A 78 -1.61 -0.48 2.35
C GLU A 78 -2.18 0.24 3.57
N LEU A 79 -1.39 0.33 4.66
CA LEU A 79 -1.82 1.01 5.87
C LEU A 79 -2.17 2.49 5.61
N ALA A 80 -1.40 3.19 4.76
CA ALA A 80 -1.72 4.57 4.39
C ALA A 80 -3.05 4.67 3.62
N ALA A 81 -3.31 3.75 2.69
CA ALA A 81 -4.57 3.69 1.95
C ALA A 81 -5.76 3.33 2.86
N VAL A 82 -5.60 2.34 3.73
CA VAL A 82 -6.60 1.90 4.72
C VAL A 82 -6.94 3.02 5.70
N HIS A 83 -5.94 3.74 6.20
CA HIS A 83 -6.19 4.89 7.07
C HIS A 83 -6.95 6.01 6.37
N LEU A 84 -6.63 6.31 5.11
CA LEU A 84 -7.41 7.27 4.32
C LEU A 84 -8.84 6.79 4.05
N TYR A 85 -9.02 5.50 3.81
CA TYR A 85 -10.33 4.91 3.58
C TYR A 85 -11.22 4.96 4.84
N LEU A 86 -10.70 4.48 5.96
CA LEU A 86 -11.46 4.32 7.21
C LEU A 86 -11.58 5.62 8.01
N LEU A 87 -10.55 6.48 7.96
CA LEU A 87 -10.41 7.64 8.84
C LEU A 87 -10.04 8.93 8.07
N PRO A 88 -10.75 9.28 6.96
CA PRO A 88 -10.37 10.40 6.09
C PRO A 88 -10.36 11.78 6.76
N TRP A 89 -11.06 11.93 7.90
CA TRP A 89 -11.13 13.18 8.66
C TRP A 89 -9.91 13.43 9.55
N ARG A 90 -9.04 12.43 9.77
CA ARG A 90 -7.86 12.56 10.63
C ARG A 90 -6.72 13.23 9.88
N LYS A 91 -6.30 14.41 10.34
CA LYS A 91 -5.23 15.20 9.71
C LYS A 91 -3.87 14.49 9.64
N GLU A 92 -3.61 13.57 10.57
CA GLU A 92 -2.37 12.77 10.58
C GLU A 92 -2.26 11.83 9.37
N PHE A 93 -3.39 11.40 8.79
CA PHE A 93 -3.41 10.55 7.60
C PHE A 93 -3.53 11.38 6.32
N THR A 94 -3.95 12.63 6.37
CA THR A 94 -3.95 13.47 5.15
C THR A 94 -2.58 14.05 4.80
N THR A 95 -1.56 13.83 5.64
CA THR A 95 -0.19 14.34 5.46
C THR A 95 0.85 13.27 5.76
N ILE A 96 1.68 12.92 4.76
CA ILE A 96 2.85 12.06 4.94
C ILE A 96 4.10 12.92 5.09
N LYS A 97 4.86 12.68 6.17
CA LYS A 97 6.17 13.29 6.40
C LYS A 97 7.25 12.38 5.80
N THR A 98 7.99 12.87 4.81
CA THR A 98 9.01 12.08 4.09
C THR A 98 10.32 11.89 4.87
N PHE A 99 10.44 12.56 6.02
CA PHE A 99 11.52 12.36 7.00
C PHE A 99 11.12 11.43 8.15
N SER A 100 9.92 10.86 8.14
CA SER A 100 9.49 9.92 9.18
C SER A 100 10.28 8.61 9.09
N GLY A 101 10.46 7.92 10.22
CA GLY A 101 11.21 6.66 10.26
C GLY A 101 10.64 5.59 9.33
N GLY A 102 9.32 5.46 9.24
CA GLY A 102 8.67 4.56 8.30
C GLY A 102 8.98 4.91 6.84
N TYR A 103 8.92 6.20 6.48
CA TYR A 103 9.22 6.62 5.12
C TYR A 103 10.71 6.41 4.77
N VAL A 104 11.63 6.79 5.65
CA VAL A 104 13.08 6.74 5.37
C VAL A 104 13.63 5.31 5.45
N HIS A 105 13.25 4.53 6.45
CA HIS A 105 13.86 3.22 6.69
C HIS A 105 13.09 2.06 6.07
N VAL A 106 11.78 2.20 5.85
CA VAL A 106 10.96 1.14 5.25
C VAL A 106 10.74 1.43 3.77
N LEU A 107 10.13 2.58 3.44
CA LEU A 107 9.77 2.89 2.05
C LEU A 107 11.02 3.15 1.18
N LYS A 108 11.82 4.17 1.53
CA LYS A 108 13.06 4.50 0.80
C LYS A 108 14.12 3.41 0.84
N GLY A 109 14.06 2.54 1.84
CA GLY A 109 14.95 1.38 1.93
C GLY A 109 14.64 0.32 0.87
N ALA A 110 13.38 0.26 0.43
CA ALA A 110 12.87 -0.77 -0.48
C ALA A 110 12.60 -0.27 -1.91
N LEU A 111 12.22 1.00 -2.08
CA LEU A 111 11.75 1.55 -3.35
C LEU A 111 12.36 2.93 -3.63
N SER A 112 12.50 3.27 -4.91
CA SER A 112 12.91 4.59 -5.38
C SER A 112 11.87 5.68 -5.06
N GLU A 113 12.34 6.92 -4.92
CA GLU A 113 11.48 8.08 -4.59
C GLU A 113 10.36 8.27 -5.62
N ASP A 114 10.66 8.10 -6.90
CA ASP A 114 9.71 8.34 -7.99
C ASP A 114 8.53 7.35 -7.93
N LEU A 115 8.80 6.06 -7.70
CA LEU A 115 7.75 5.04 -7.54
C LEU A 115 6.95 5.23 -6.25
N LEU A 116 7.60 5.68 -5.17
CA LEU A 116 6.89 6.03 -3.94
C LEU A 116 5.94 7.21 -4.17
N ILE A 117 6.39 8.26 -4.87
CA ILE A 117 5.55 9.41 -5.21
C ILE A 117 4.37 8.97 -6.07
N GLN A 118 4.58 8.14 -7.10
CA GLN A 118 3.51 7.60 -7.94
C GLN A 118 2.50 6.78 -7.11
N SER A 119 2.99 5.92 -6.22
CA SER A 119 2.15 5.14 -5.31
C SER A 119 1.26 6.03 -4.43
N PHE A 120 1.82 7.08 -3.84
CA PHE A 120 1.06 8.03 -3.04
C PHE A 120 0.10 8.90 -3.89
N GLN A 121 0.45 9.22 -5.13
CA GLN A 121 -0.44 9.93 -6.05
C GLN A 121 -1.72 9.14 -6.35
N LYS A 122 -1.64 7.81 -6.46
CA LYS A 122 -2.82 6.95 -6.62
C LYS A 122 -3.80 7.08 -5.46
N MET A 123 -3.31 7.37 -4.26
CA MET A 123 -4.14 7.62 -3.07
C MET A 123 -4.60 9.09 -2.97
N GLY A 124 -4.24 9.94 -3.92
CA GLY A 124 -4.62 11.37 -3.95
C GLY A 124 -3.66 12.32 -3.24
N TYR A 125 -2.49 11.86 -2.82
CA TYR A 125 -1.45 12.73 -2.27
C TYR A 125 -0.69 13.47 -3.38
N VAL A 126 -0.33 14.71 -3.09
CA VAL A 126 0.57 15.52 -3.92
C VAL A 126 1.71 16.06 -3.08
N ARG A 127 2.89 16.21 -3.69
CA ARG A 127 4.02 16.87 -3.06
C ARG A 127 3.70 18.34 -2.84
N ARG A 128 3.81 18.80 -1.59
CA ARG A 128 3.61 20.21 -1.23
C ARG A 128 4.93 20.94 -1.06
N ASP A 129 5.93 20.25 -0.54
CA ASP A 129 7.31 20.70 -0.38
C ASP A 129 8.25 19.48 -0.32
N ASP A 130 9.51 19.69 0.02
CA ASP A 130 10.53 18.64 0.07
C ASP A 130 10.33 17.59 1.16
N HIS A 131 9.45 17.86 2.11
CA HIS A 131 9.31 17.07 3.33
C HIS A 131 7.90 16.52 3.52
N ARG A 132 6.95 16.89 2.66
CA ARG A 132 5.53 16.59 2.85
C ARG A 132 4.79 16.24 1.56
N LEU A 133 4.05 15.14 1.63
CA LEU A 133 2.97 14.80 0.71
C LEU A 133 1.65 15.07 1.42
N MET A 134 0.69 15.73 0.76
CA MET A 134 -0.62 16.01 1.33
C MET A 134 -1.72 15.61 0.37
N VAL A 135 -2.83 15.08 0.90
CA VAL A 135 -4.02 14.79 0.09
C VAL A 135 -4.55 16.09 -0.52
N ALA A 136 -4.61 16.15 -1.85
CA ALA A 136 -5.24 17.26 -2.58
C ALA A 136 -6.70 16.96 -2.90
N ALA A 137 -6.94 15.78 -3.46
CA ALA A 137 -8.26 15.23 -3.72
C ALA A 137 -8.14 13.71 -3.56
N PRO A 138 -8.74 13.10 -2.52
CA PRO A 138 -8.73 11.66 -2.41
C PRO A 138 -9.56 11.06 -3.55
N PRO A 139 -9.14 9.95 -4.16
CA PRO A 139 -9.97 9.24 -5.13
C PRO A 139 -11.25 8.75 -4.43
N PRO A 140 -12.29 8.35 -5.18
CA PRO A 140 -13.45 7.68 -4.61
C PRO A 140 -13.02 6.55 -3.66
N ALA A 141 -13.64 6.45 -2.49
CA ALA A 141 -13.22 5.54 -1.42
C ALA A 141 -13.01 4.07 -1.88
N ARG A 142 -13.77 3.63 -2.89
CA ARG A 142 -13.67 2.31 -3.55
C ARG A 142 -12.42 2.08 -4.41
N GLN A 143 -11.60 3.11 -4.61
CA GLN A 143 -10.33 3.03 -5.33
C GLN A 143 -9.13 3.04 -4.38
N LEU A 144 -9.37 3.28 -3.08
CA LEU A 144 -8.34 3.16 -2.04
C LEU A 144 -8.22 1.71 -1.55
N VAL A 145 -9.32 0.95 -1.60
CA VAL A 145 -9.48 -0.44 -1.11
C VAL A 145 -10.56 -1.19 -1.87
#